data_AF-A0A1I3I8U1-F1
#
_entry.id   AF-A0A1I3I8U1-F1
#
_cell.length_a   1.000
_cell.length_b   1.000
_cell.length_c   1.000
_cell.angle_alpha   90.00
_cell.angle_beta   90.00
_cell.angle_gamma   90.00
#
_symmetry.space_group_name_H-M   'P 1'
#
loop_
_entity.id
_entity.type
_entity.pdbx_description
1 polymer ?
#
loop_
_entity_poly.entity_id
_entity_poly.type
_entity_poly.pdbx_seq_one_letter_code
_entity_poly.pdbx_strand_id
1 'polypeptide(L)'
;MRALQTASNPHDYRIPPSENDLEIDSGQFKLKGWVWETSKEHGIDERDPWAGDIGYPPLRPANWFATSNGLQSDYECRIWRSLSLGERPVLYSHVWGRKSKKNEYIAPETGSRLIANIEALKLWLSSINMDLMLEVQINREYRRNSYRHRQQENLEYLPPYTLLVRFGSNGEIATIY
;
A
#
# COMPACT_ATOMS: atom_id res chain seq x y z
N MET A 1 1.77 22.17 -5.27
CA MET A 1 2.42 21.02 -5.92
C MET A 1 1.41 20.42 -6.90
N ARG A 2 1.15 21.07 -8.06
CA ARG A 2 0.05 20.68 -8.97
C ARG A 2 0.39 19.59 -9.99
N ALA A 3 1.66 19.26 -10.20
CA ALA A 3 2.09 18.49 -11.37
C ALA A 3 1.57 17.04 -11.39
N LEU A 4 1.51 16.38 -10.22
CA LEU A 4 1.10 14.98 -10.12
C LEU A 4 -0.43 14.81 -10.28
N GLN A 5 -1.23 15.71 -9.73
CA GLN A 5 -2.69 15.65 -9.86
C GLN A 5 -3.21 16.01 -11.26
N THR A 6 -2.39 16.67 -12.09
CA THR A 6 -2.76 17.02 -13.47
C THR A 6 -2.32 15.99 -14.51
N ALA A 7 -1.60 14.93 -14.12
CA ALA A 7 -1.22 13.91 -15.09
C ALA A 7 -2.49 13.22 -15.61
N SER A 8 -2.64 13.18 -16.93
CA SER A 8 -3.80 12.58 -17.58
C SER A 8 -3.86 11.06 -17.35
N ASN A 9 -2.71 10.47 -17.02
CA ASN A 9 -2.54 9.05 -16.73
C ASN A 9 -1.81 8.88 -15.39
N PRO A 10 -2.45 8.25 -14.37
CA PRO A 10 -1.82 7.99 -13.07
C PRO A 10 -0.67 6.98 -13.12
N HIS A 11 -0.41 6.36 -14.28
CA HIS A 11 0.78 5.53 -14.49
C HIS A 11 2.02 6.31 -14.93
N ASP A 12 1.90 7.61 -15.21
CA ASP A 12 3.02 8.45 -15.64
C ASP A 12 3.94 8.85 -14.46
N TYR A 13 3.52 8.57 -13.23
CA TYR A 13 4.29 8.77 -12.00
C TYR A 13 3.98 7.66 -11.00
N ARG A 14 4.85 7.50 -9.99
CA ARG A 14 4.64 6.54 -8.91
C ARG A 14 5.36 7.01 -7.65
N ILE A 15 4.73 6.86 -6.48
CA ILE A 15 5.46 6.94 -5.20
C ILE A 15 6.31 5.66 -5.06
N PRO A 16 7.65 5.76 -4.92
CA PRO A 16 8.50 4.58 -4.84
C PRO A 16 8.13 3.70 -3.65
N PRO A 17 8.02 2.36 -3.83
CA PRO A 17 8.13 1.44 -2.70
C PRO A 17 9.55 1.50 -2.12
N SER A 18 9.74 0.91 -0.94
CA SER A 18 11.07 0.84 -0.32
C SER A 18 12.10 0.19 -1.24
N GLU A 19 13.34 0.68 -1.22
CA GLU A 19 14.47 0.14 -2.00
C GLU A 19 14.29 0.24 -3.52
N ASN A 20 13.49 1.22 -3.98
CA ASN A 20 13.26 1.48 -5.39
C ASN A 20 14.18 2.58 -5.94
N ASP A 21 14.57 2.46 -7.22
CA ASP A 21 15.45 3.43 -7.91
C ASP A 21 14.84 4.83 -8.04
N LEU A 22 13.54 4.99 -7.83
CA LEU A 22 12.83 6.28 -7.83
C LEU A 22 12.88 7.00 -6.47
N GLU A 23 13.53 6.42 -5.44
CA GLU A 23 13.82 7.15 -4.20
C GLU A 23 14.77 8.33 -4.46
N ILE A 24 14.58 9.42 -3.72
CA ILE A 24 15.42 10.63 -3.82
C ILE A 24 16.20 10.77 -2.52
N ASP A 25 17.52 10.86 -2.62
CA ASP A 25 18.40 11.23 -1.51
C ASP A 25 19.36 12.34 -1.98
N SER A 26 18.84 13.57 -2.07
CA SER A 26 19.58 14.74 -2.57
C SER A 26 19.62 15.84 -1.49
N GLY A 27 20.60 15.72 -0.60
CA GLY A 27 20.85 16.68 0.48
C GLY A 27 19.69 16.75 1.48
N GLN A 28 19.02 17.91 1.53
CA GLN A 28 17.86 18.13 2.42
C GLN A 28 16.56 17.53 1.85
N PHE A 29 16.54 17.18 0.56
CA PHE A 29 15.37 16.62 -0.10
C PHE A 29 15.48 15.09 -0.12
N LYS A 30 14.63 14.43 0.66
CA LYS A 30 14.58 12.97 0.77
C LYS A 30 13.17 12.47 0.50
N LEU A 31 13.05 11.51 -0.42
CA LEU A 31 11.84 10.74 -0.70
C LEU A 31 12.22 9.27 -0.59
N LYS A 32 11.77 8.61 0.49
CA LYS A 32 12.08 7.19 0.75
C LYS A 32 10.80 6.38 0.78
N GLY A 33 10.83 5.16 0.29
CA GLY A 33 9.71 4.24 0.40
C GLY A 33 9.61 3.71 1.83
N TRP A 34 8.42 3.81 2.43
CA TRP A 34 8.16 3.38 3.82
C TRP A 34 7.64 1.95 3.94
N VAL A 35 7.08 1.43 2.85
CA VAL A 35 6.50 0.10 2.79
C VAL A 35 7.30 -0.71 1.80
N TRP A 36 7.69 -1.90 2.24
CA TRP A 36 8.19 -2.94 1.35
C TRP A 36 6.99 -3.77 0.89
N GLU A 37 6.80 -3.82 -0.42
CA GLU A 37 5.77 -4.58 -1.09
C GLU A 37 6.43 -5.79 -1.76
N THR A 38 5.92 -7.00 -1.49
CA THR A 38 6.38 -8.18 -2.24
C THR A 38 5.88 -8.05 -3.68
N SER A 39 6.72 -8.42 -4.65
CA SER A 39 6.29 -8.54 -6.05
C SER A 39 5.03 -9.41 -6.14
N LYS A 40 4.15 -9.14 -7.11
CA LYS A 40 2.87 -9.85 -7.33
C LYS A 40 2.96 -11.38 -7.45
N GLU A 41 4.17 -11.93 -7.52
CA GLU A 41 4.42 -13.37 -7.52
C GLU A 41 4.26 -13.91 -6.10
N HIS A 42 3.25 -14.77 -5.88
CA HIS A 42 2.85 -15.31 -4.57
C HIS A 42 3.80 -16.43 -4.08
N GLY A 43 5.06 -16.42 -4.54
CA GLY A 43 6.07 -17.40 -4.19
C GLY A 43 5.63 -18.86 -4.43
N ILE A 44 6.10 -19.75 -3.56
CA ILE A 44 5.72 -21.18 -3.59
C ILE A 44 4.25 -21.36 -3.16
N ASP A 45 3.74 -20.44 -2.34
CA ASP A 45 2.40 -20.49 -1.75
C ASP A 45 1.29 -20.28 -2.79
N GLU A 46 1.60 -19.74 -3.97
CA GLU A 46 0.68 -19.71 -5.12
C GLU A 46 0.16 -21.12 -5.47
N ARG A 47 0.98 -22.15 -5.24
CA ARG A 47 0.63 -23.54 -5.53
C ARG A 47 -0.07 -24.24 -4.38
N ASP A 48 -0.20 -23.59 -3.21
CA ASP A 48 -0.88 -24.16 -2.06
C ASP A 48 -2.41 -24.06 -2.26
N PRO A 49 -3.13 -25.21 -2.38
CA PRO A 49 -4.58 -25.20 -2.52
C PRO A 49 -5.33 -24.61 -1.31
N TRP A 50 -4.67 -24.42 -0.17
CA TRP A 50 -5.20 -23.95 1.11
C TRP A 50 -4.86 -22.50 1.41
N ALA A 51 -3.92 -21.88 0.68
CA ALA A 51 -3.51 -20.49 0.88
C ALA A 51 -4.63 -19.48 0.56
N GLY A 52 -5.63 -19.86 -0.23
CA GLY A 52 -6.79 -19.01 -0.47
C GLY A 52 -6.47 -17.69 -1.19
N ASP A 53 -5.43 -17.69 -2.04
CA ASP A 53 -4.97 -16.53 -2.81
C ASP A 53 -4.46 -15.37 -1.94
N ILE A 54 -3.94 -15.68 -0.74
CA ILE A 54 -3.23 -14.70 0.09
C ILE A 54 -1.77 -14.62 -0.34
N GLY A 55 -1.23 -13.41 -0.45
CA GLY A 55 0.18 -13.18 -0.71
C GLY A 55 1.05 -13.37 0.54
N TYR A 56 2.18 -14.05 0.39
CA TYR A 56 3.24 -14.13 1.37
C TYR A 56 4.60 -13.83 0.70
N PRO A 57 5.52 -13.11 1.37
CA PRO A 57 5.37 -12.42 2.65
C PRO A 57 4.37 -11.24 2.58
N PRO A 58 3.74 -10.86 3.70
CA PRO A 58 2.78 -9.75 3.73
C PRO A 58 3.50 -8.40 3.56
N LEU A 59 2.71 -7.33 3.35
CA LEU A 59 3.21 -5.96 3.42
C LEU A 59 3.97 -5.73 4.73
N ARG A 60 5.11 -5.05 4.68
CA ARG A 60 5.91 -4.76 5.88
C ARG A 60 6.53 -3.37 5.82
N PRO A 61 6.87 -2.76 6.97
CA PRO A 61 7.71 -1.58 7.00
C PRO A 61 9.01 -1.79 6.24
N ALA A 62 9.53 -0.72 5.64
CA ALA A 62 10.85 -0.67 5.05
C ALA A 62 11.94 -1.04 6.06
N ASN A 63 13.01 -1.70 5.60
CA ASN A 63 14.12 -2.12 6.46
C ASN A 63 14.79 -0.95 7.19
N TRP A 64 15.01 0.16 6.47
CA TRP A 64 15.59 1.37 7.06
C TRP A 64 14.70 1.90 8.19
N PHE A 65 13.38 1.92 7.97
CA PHE A 65 12.41 2.43 8.93
C PHE A 65 12.29 1.52 10.16
N ALA A 66 12.25 0.21 9.93
CA ALA A 66 12.23 -0.79 11.00
C ALA A 66 13.49 -0.70 11.87
N THR A 67 14.66 -0.57 11.23
CA THR A 67 15.95 -0.44 11.94
C THR A 67 16.01 0.86 12.74
N SER A 68 15.66 2.00 12.13
CA SER A 68 15.71 3.32 12.79
C SER A 68 14.79 3.43 14.01
N ASN A 69 13.67 2.71 14.02
CA ASN A 69 12.66 2.79 15.09
C ASN A 69 12.65 1.56 16.02
N GLY A 70 13.66 0.68 15.89
CA GLY A 70 13.79 -0.53 16.69
C GLY A 70 12.55 -1.43 16.60
N LEU A 71 12.01 -1.60 15.39
CA LEU A 71 10.86 -2.45 15.15
C LEU A 71 11.30 -3.91 15.02
N GLN A 72 10.66 -4.77 15.80
CA GLN A 72 10.83 -6.21 15.74
C GLN A 72 9.53 -6.87 15.33
N SER A 73 9.62 -7.80 14.38
CA SER A 73 8.47 -8.56 13.92
C SER A 73 8.40 -9.95 14.54
N ASP A 74 7.23 -10.56 14.45
CA ASP A 74 7.03 -11.98 14.66
C ASP A 74 7.55 -12.80 13.47
N TYR A 75 7.53 -14.13 13.61
CA TYR A 75 8.02 -15.06 12.58
C TYR A 75 7.33 -14.85 11.22
N GLU A 76 6.05 -14.48 11.21
CA GLU A 76 5.27 -14.31 9.98
C GLU A 76 5.36 -12.91 9.36
N CYS A 77 6.12 -11.99 9.95
CA CYS A 77 6.21 -10.58 9.53
C CYS A 77 4.85 -9.83 9.58
N ARG A 78 3.92 -10.25 10.45
CA ARG A 78 2.54 -9.72 10.52
C ARG A 78 2.33 -8.75 11.66
N ILE A 79 3.10 -8.87 12.74
CA ILE A 79 2.95 -8.08 13.95
C ILE A 79 4.29 -7.43 14.24
N TRP A 80 4.30 -6.11 14.37
CA TRP A 80 5.53 -5.36 14.67
C TRP A 80 5.40 -4.65 16.01
N ARG A 81 6.43 -4.81 16.84
CA ARG A 81 6.56 -4.15 18.15
C ARG A 81 7.74 -3.20 18.12
N SER A 82 7.62 -2.07 18.80
CA SER A 82 8.73 -1.13 18.94
C SER A 82 9.39 -1.31 20.29
N LEU A 83 10.70 -1.52 20.29
CA LEU A 83 11.49 -1.66 21.52
C LEU A 83 11.38 -0.44 22.45
N SER A 84 11.09 0.75 21.91
CA SER A 84 10.98 2.00 22.67
C SER A 84 9.55 2.32 23.16
N LEU A 85 8.52 1.69 22.59
CA LEU A 85 7.11 1.97 22.92
C LEU A 85 6.44 0.86 23.74
N GLY A 86 7.21 -0.17 24.12
CA GLY A 86 6.76 -1.29 24.94
C GLY A 86 6.29 -2.50 24.13
N GLU A 87 5.65 -3.45 24.81
CA GLU A 87 5.34 -4.78 24.23
C GLU A 87 4.10 -4.79 23.31
N ARG A 88 3.32 -3.70 23.30
CA ARG A 88 2.11 -3.61 22.48
C ARG A 88 2.51 -3.47 21.00
N PRO A 89 1.85 -4.20 20.09
CA PRO A 89 2.12 -4.03 18.68
C PRO A 89 1.73 -2.65 18.17
N VAL A 90 2.60 -2.10 17.32
CA VAL A 90 2.49 -0.77 16.73
C VAL A 90 2.18 -0.83 15.24
N LEU A 91 2.45 -1.95 14.57
CA LEU A 91 2.00 -2.22 13.20
C LEU A 91 1.39 -3.62 13.08
N TYR A 92 0.40 -3.74 12.19
CA TYR A 92 -0.25 -4.99 11.80
C TYR A 92 -0.33 -5.11 10.28
N SER A 93 0.17 -6.22 9.75
CA SER A 93 0.00 -6.59 8.35
C SER A 93 -1.16 -7.57 8.24
N HIS A 94 -2.25 -7.12 7.64
CA HIS A 94 -3.40 -7.95 7.32
C HIS A 94 -3.34 -8.34 5.86
N VAL A 95 -3.62 -9.62 5.58
CA VAL A 95 -3.81 -10.15 4.24
C VAL A 95 -5.11 -10.93 4.26
N TRP A 96 -5.92 -10.78 3.23
CA TRP A 96 -7.14 -11.55 3.03
C TRP A 96 -7.24 -11.99 1.58
N GLY A 97 -7.88 -13.13 1.39
CA GLY A 97 -8.09 -13.71 0.08
C GLY A 97 -9.16 -14.76 0.15
N ARG A 98 -9.74 -15.05 -1.01
CA ARG A 98 -10.65 -16.17 -1.18
C ARG A 98 -10.22 -16.96 -2.40
N LYS A 99 -10.24 -18.28 -2.28
CA LYS A 99 -10.08 -19.15 -3.45
C LYS A 99 -11.20 -18.90 -4.46
N SER A 100 -10.85 -18.67 -5.72
CA SER A 100 -11.81 -18.65 -6.82
C SER A 100 -12.36 -20.06 -7.05
N LYS A 101 -13.67 -20.19 -7.26
CA LYS A 101 -14.26 -21.47 -7.69
C LYS A 101 -13.98 -21.67 -9.17
N LYS A 102 -13.85 -22.94 -9.61
CA LYS A 102 -13.83 -23.27 -11.04
C LYS A 102 -15.07 -22.66 -11.71
N ASN A 103 -14.87 -21.87 -12.76
CA ASN A 103 -15.89 -21.12 -13.52
C ASN A 103 -16.46 -19.86 -12.85
N GLU A 104 -15.84 -19.33 -11.79
CA GLU A 104 -16.13 -17.95 -11.37
C GLU A 104 -15.49 -16.95 -12.35
N TYR A 105 -16.33 -16.21 -13.08
CA TYR A 105 -15.91 -15.04 -13.88
C TYR A 105 -15.63 -13.80 -13.02
N ILE A 106 -15.70 -13.96 -11.70
CA ILE A 106 -15.49 -12.90 -10.71
C ILE A 106 -14.08 -13.08 -10.15
N ALA A 107 -13.24 -12.06 -10.30
CA ALA A 107 -11.94 -12.05 -9.63
C ALA A 107 -12.17 -12.19 -8.11
N PRO A 108 -11.39 -13.04 -7.42
CA PRO A 108 -11.55 -13.25 -5.99
C PRO A 108 -11.33 -11.95 -5.20
N GLU A 109 -12.03 -11.82 -4.08
CA GLU A 109 -11.82 -10.71 -3.14
C GLU A 109 -10.51 -10.94 -2.38
N THR A 110 -9.43 -10.32 -2.86
CA THR A 110 -8.11 -10.40 -2.25
C THR A 110 -7.59 -9.01 -1.91
N GLY A 111 -6.65 -8.94 -0.96
CA GLY A 111 -6.00 -7.69 -0.61
C GLY A 111 -5.08 -7.79 0.60
N SER A 112 -4.34 -6.72 0.82
CA SER A 112 -3.48 -6.57 1.99
C SER A 112 -3.52 -5.12 2.49
N ARG A 113 -3.24 -4.93 3.78
CA ARG A 113 -3.09 -3.60 4.40
C ARG A 113 -2.06 -3.65 5.52
N LEU A 114 -1.28 -2.58 5.64
CA LEU A 114 -0.43 -2.32 6.80
C LEU A 114 -1.11 -1.25 7.66
N ILE A 115 -1.40 -1.58 8.91
CA ILE A 115 -2.05 -0.68 9.88
C ILE A 115 -1.02 -0.20 10.87
N ALA A 116 -0.98 1.11 11.14
CA ALA A 116 -0.11 1.71 12.16
C ALA A 116 -0.91 2.30 13.31
N ASN A 117 -0.34 2.26 14.51
CA ASN A 117 -0.78 3.10 15.62
C ASN A 117 -0.44 4.57 15.32
N ILE A 118 -1.44 5.46 15.40
CA ILE A 118 -1.27 6.87 15.02
C ILE A 118 -0.29 7.63 15.92
N GLU A 119 -0.27 7.33 17.23
CA GLU A 119 0.64 7.99 18.16
C GLU A 119 2.09 7.52 17.93
N ALA A 120 2.28 6.23 17.66
CA ALA A 120 3.59 5.72 17.24
C ALA A 120 4.06 6.40 15.94
N LEU A 121 3.16 6.54 14.95
CA LEU A 121 3.46 7.18 13.67
C LEU A 121 3.90 8.65 13.83
N LYS A 122 3.20 9.42 14.66
CA LYS A 122 3.55 10.81 14.98
C LYS A 122 4.94 10.91 15.62
N LEU A 123 5.26 10.01 16.54
CA LEU A 123 6.56 9.96 17.21
C LEU A 123 7.70 9.66 16.22
N TRP A 124 7.51 8.69 15.33
CA TRP A 124 8.52 8.33 14.33
C TRP A 124 8.73 9.43 13.29
N LEU A 125 7.66 10.06 12.81
CA LEU A 125 7.76 11.18 11.87
C LEU A 125 8.50 12.37 12.50
N SER A 126 8.25 12.62 13.78
CA SER A 126 8.97 13.64 14.56
C SER A 126 10.46 13.29 14.72
N SER A 127 10.80 12.01 14.98
CA SER A 127 12.18 11.61 15.23
C SER A 127 13.09 11.69 13.99
N ILE A 128 12.52 11.46 12.80
CA ILE A 128 13.25 11.52 11.52
C ILE A 128 13.07 12.87 10.81
N ASN A 129 12.26 13.78 11.37
CA ASN A 129 11.92 15.08 10.79
C ASN A 129 11.38 14.97 9.35
N MET A 130 10.38 14.10 9.14
CA MET A 130 9.73 13.89 7.84
C MET A 130 8.21 13.89 7.98
N ASP A 131 7.54 14.14 6.87
CA ASP A 131 6.10 13.89 6.70
C ASP A 131 5.89 12.63 5.85
N LEU A 132 4.73 12.00 6.02
CA LEU A 132 4.34 10.85 5.23
C LEU A 132 3.48 11.30 4.04
N MET A 133 3.87 10.91 2.83
CA MET A 133 3.07 11.11 1.63
C MET A 133 2.35 9.80 1.26
N LEU A 134 1.04 9.90 1.05
CA LEU A 134 0.15 8.79 0.76
C LEU A 134 -0.47 8.97 -0.62
N GLU A 135 -0.40 7.93 -1.44
CA GLU A 135 -1.11 7.85 -2.72
C GLU A 135 -2.33 6.96 -2.56
N VAL A 136 -3.50 7.50 -2.86
CA VAL A 136 -4.78 6.78 -2.83
C VAL A 136 -5.30 6.68 -4.25
N GLN A 137 -5.28 5.47 -4.80
CA GLN A 137 -5.79 5.18 -6.15
C GLN A 137 -7.06 4.34 -6.07
N ILE A 138 -8.11 4.78 -6.78
CA ILE A 138 -9.33 3.99 -6.96
C ILE A 138 -9.38 3.47 -8.40
N ASN A 139 -9.11 2.17 -8.56
CA ASN A 139 -9.25 1.48 -9.83
C ASN A 139 -10.67 0.94 -10.00
N ARG A 140 -11.28 1.20 -11.15
CA ARG A 140 -12.63 0.74 -11.49
C ARG A 140 -12.57 -0.23 -12.64
N GLU A 141 -12.91 -1.50 -12.38
CA GLU A 141 -13.07 -2.49 -13.43
C GLU A 141 -14.52 -2.52 -13.91
N TYR A 142 -14.79 -2.00 -15.11
CA TYR A 142 -16.07 -2.20 -15.78
C TYR A 142 -16.18 -3.64 -16.29
N ARG A 143 -16.86 -4.48 -15.53
CA ARG A 143 -17.15 -5.86 -15.92
C ARG A 143 -18.32 -5.87 -16.89
N ARG A 144 -18.03 -5.99 -18.20
CA ARG A 144 -19.07 -6.33 -19.19
C ARG A 144 -19.59 -7.73 -18.85
N ASN A 145 -20.80 -7.82 -18.31
CA ASN A 145 -21.54 -9.07 -18.30
C ASN A 145 -21.60 -9.59 -19.74
N SER A 146 -21.45 -10.91 -19.87
CA SER A 146 -21.41 -11.72 -21.11
C SER A 146 -22.13 -11.15 -22.35
N TYR A 147 -21.69 -11.59 -23.54
CA TYR A 147 -22.09 -11.27 -24.93
C TYR A 147 -23.58 -11.00 -25.30
N ARG A 148 -24.53 -10.87 -24.36
CA ARG A 148 -25.97 -10.68 -24.57
C ARG A 148 -26.53 -9.28 -24.32
N HIS A 149 -25.73 -8.25 -24.04
CA HIS A 149 -26.22 -6.88 -24.04
C HIS A 149 -25.37 -5.97 -24.93
N ARG A 150 -25.69 -5.98 -26.24
CA ARG A 150 -25.21 -5.01 -27.23
C ARG A 150 -26.27 -3.94 -27.54
N GLN A 151 -27.22 -3.70 -26.64
CA GLN A 151 -28.18 -2.63 -26.82
C GLN A 151 -28.37 -1.92 -25.48
N GLN A 152 -28.05 -0.62 -25.49
CA GLN A 152 -28.25 0.33 -24.41
C GLN A 152 -27.43 0.10 -23.14
N GLU A 153 -26.20 0.62 -23.15
CA GLU A 153 -25.74 1.58 -22.13
C GLU A 153 -24.34 2.07 -22.52
N ASN A 154 -24.25 3.29 -23.05
CA ASN A 154 -22.98 4.03 -23.10
C ASN A 154 -22.66 4.47 -21.66
N LEU A 155 -22.18 3.54 -20.83
CA LEU A 155 -21.53 3.91 -19.59
C LEU A 155 -20.18 4.52 -19.97
N GLU A 156 -20.11 5.85 -19.88
CA GLU A 156 -18.89 6.62 -20.09
C GLU A 156 -17.80 6.09 -19.16
N TYR A 157 -16.64 5.76 -19.72
CA TYR A 157 -15.52 5.21 -18.95
C TYR A 157 -15.05 6.26 -17.94
N LEU A 158 -15.10 5.93 -16.66
CA LEU A 158 -14.57 6.78 -15.60
C LEU A 158 -13.10 6.38 -15.35
N PRO A 159 -12.12 7.24 -15.67
CA PRO A 159 -10.73 6.92 -15.47
C PRO A 159 -10.39 6.76 -13.97
N PRO A 160 -9.32 6.02 -13.65
CA PRO A 160 -8.84 5.90 -12.28
C PRO A 160 -8.55 7.28 -11.69
N TYR A 161 -8.93 7.47 -10.43
CA TYR A 161 -8.68 8.70 -9.69
C TYR A 161 -7.57 8.47 -8.67
N THR A 162 -6.59 9.37 -8.66
CA THR A 162 -5.48 9.37 -7.71
C THR A 162 -5.54 10.61 -6.84
N LEU A 163 -5.49 10.42 -5.52
CA LEU A 163 -5.43 11.47 -4.51
C LEU A 163 -4.11 11.37 -3.75
N LEU A 164 -3.41 12.49 -3.64
CA LEU A 164 -2.19 12.61 -2.82
C LEU A 164 -2.50 13.31 -1.51
N VAL A 165 -2.12 12.67 -0.40
CA VAL A 165 -2.36 13.14 0.96
C VAL A 165 -1.04 13.23 1.71
N ARG A 166 -0.85 14.32 2.46
CA ARG A 166 0.22 14.48 3.44
C ARG A 166 -0.31 14.14 4.83
N PHE A 167 0.44 13.35 5.57
CA PHE A 167 0.26 13.15 7.01
C PHE A 167 1.49 13.71 7.74
N GLY A 168 1.27 14.75 8.56
CA GLY A 168 2.33 15.43 9.30
C GLY A 168 2.67 14.76 10.62
N SER A 169 3.87 15.04 11.14
CA SER A 169 4.31 14.59 12.48
C SER A 169 3.41 15.04 13.63
N ASN A 170 2.67 16.14 13.45
CA ASN A 170 1.64 16.64 14.37
C ASN A 170 0.29 15.88 14.27
N GLY A 171 0.13 14.98 13.30
CA GLY A 171 -1.12 14.28 13.01
C GLY A 171 -2.07 15.03 12.05
N GLU A 172 -1.64 16.15 11.48
CA GLU A 172 -2.42 16.88 10.48
C GLU A 172 -2.47 16.11 9.16
N ILE A 173 -3.68 16.00 8.61
CA ILE A 173 -3.93 15.40 7.30
C ILE A 173 -4.33 16.51 6.34
N ALA A 174 -3.58 16.64 5.25
CA ALA A 174 -3.83 17.66 4.24
C ALA A 174 -3.71 17.06 2.83
N THR A 175 -4.65 17.40 1.96
CA THR A 175 -4.52 17.10 0.53
C THR A 175 -3.43 17.98 -0.06
N ILE A 176 -2.53 17.38 -0.84
CA ILE A 176 -1.49 18.12 -1.57
C ILE A 176 -2.12 18.58 -2.89
N TYR A 177 -2.42 19.88 -3.01
CA TYR A 177 -2.89 20.50 -4.26
C TYR A 177 -1.75 21.10 -5.08
#